data_AF-N9YWL1-F1
#
_entry.id   AF-N9YWL1-F1
#
_cell.length_a   1.000
_cell.length_b   1.000
_cell.length_c   1.000
_cell.angle_alpha   90.00
_cell.angle_beta   90.00
_cell.angle_gamma   90.00
#
_symmetry.space_group_name_H-M   'P 1'
#
loop_
_entity.id
_entity.type
_entity.pdbx_description
1 polymer ?
#
loop_
_entity_poly.entity_id
_entity_poly.type
_entity_poly.pdbx_seq_one_letter_code
_entity_poly.pdbx_strand_id
1 'polypeptide(L)'
;MDKEYGGEFSVEMIEARRVLKTNIKKIREVEGLSQEAFGKKYGKSMSSISNYETGMSLPSFEFLLTLREQYDFSMEEFITSTDIEITKGGNQGAKAEGTGKNLNKYVGAYFIYLFDTSSHGDEHEKSDIEAVHFGVLSIYKKRGRKDTLGVMGCFNMADSKTKVFHDECSRIFEINDAECEQRLKEAYRNRRNTSVYYGDLAFSRDNLFINLNSGEKDKAFIILRIPNSESPKYIGGIGTINSVSKGRYSSPCIQNIGLSRFYLKVNPAAIGEKLIFEEINPELIRESRELTEFFKLLYCNDRPITAFEEETKRRLIQSLMENYIKRYIEANLFRTNKVEVERNDDWYKFIKDNR
;
A
#
# COMPACT_ATOMS: atom_id res chain seq x y z
N MET A 1 25.64 -7.37 -52.73
CA MET A 1 26.92 -6.74 -52.33
C MET A 1 26.59 -5.77 -51.23
N ASP A 2 27.14 -6.06 -50.06
CA ASP A 2 26.87 -5.41 -48.79
C ASP A 2 27.02 -3.89 -48.83
N LYS A 3 26.10 -3.20 -48.16
CA LYS A 3 26.35 -2.06 -47.25
C LYS A 3 25.03 -1.41 -46.84
N GLU A 4 24.67 -1.58 -45.58
CA GLU A 4 24.16 -0.53 -44.67
C GLU A 4 23.44 -1.23 -43.51
N TYR A 5 24.16 -1.41 -42.39
CA TYR A 5 23.66 -1.38 -41.00
C TYR A 5 24.87 -1.59 -40.08
N GLY A 6 25.83 -0.66 -40.17
CA GLY A 6 26.90 -0.50 -39.18
C GLY A 6 26.48 0.57 -38.19
N GLY A 7 25.52 0.25 -37.31
CA GLY A 7 25.21 1.05 -36.14
C GLY A 7 25.68 0.28 -34.91
N GLU A 8 26.60 0.84 -34.14
CA GLU A 8 26.92 0.33 -32.81
C GLU A 8 25.62 0.21 -32.01
N PHE A 9 25.23 -1.01 -31.68
CA PHE A 9 24.13 -1.24 -30.76
C PHE A 9 24.50 -0.59 -29.42
N SER A 10 23.58 0.13 -28.79
CA SER A 10 23.80 0.64 -27.44
C SER A 10 24.19 -0.51 -26.51
N VAL A 11 25.05 -0.25 -25.52
CA VAL A 11 25.50 -1.26 -24.53
C VAL A 11 24.30 -1.98 -23.92
N GLU A 12 23.22 -1.25 -23.67
CA GLU A 12 21.93 -1.75 -23.17
C GLU A 12 21.27 -2.75 -24.13
N MET A 13 21.31 -2.50 -25.45
CA MET A 13 20.72 -3.38 -26.46
C MET A 13 21.56 -4.65 -26.66
N ILE A 14 22.88 -4.56 -26.52
CA ILE A 14 23.78 -5.72 -26.52
C ILE A 14 23.48 -6.61 -25.31
N GLU A 15 23.29 -6.00 -24.15
CA GLU A 15 23.00 -6.70 -22.91
C GLU A 15 21.61 -7.36 -22.91
N ALA A 16 20.59 -6.65 -23.38
CA ALA A 16 19.24 -7.21 -23.56
C ALA A 16 19.24 -8.43 -24.51
N ARG A 17 20.01 -8.37 -25.61
CA ARG A 17 20.22 -9.53 -26.50
C ARG A 17 20.87 -10.70 -25.77
N ARG A 18 21.88 -10.43 -24.94
CA ARG A 18 22.61 -11.45 -24.16
C ARG A 18 21.71 -12.13 -23.12
N VAL A 19 20.83 -11.37 -22.48
CA VAL A 19 19.88 -11.87 -21.49
C VAL A 19 18.82 -12.74 -22.16
N LEU A 20 18.16 -12.23 -23.22
CA LEU A 20 17.09 -12.94 -23.93
C LEU A 20 17.51 -14.29 -24.48
N LYS A 21 18.70 -14.38 -25.12
CA LYS A 21 19.22 -15.65 -25.64
C LYS A 21 19.40 -16.69 -24.53
N THR A 22 19.84 -16.25 -23.36
CA THR A 22 20.12 -17.11 -22.20
C THR A 22 18.81 -17.62 -21.61
N ASN A 23 17.83 -16.73 -21.46
CA ASN A 23 16.56 -17.06 -20.84
C ASN A 23 15.70 -17.98 -21.71
N ILE A 24 15.65 -17.76 -23.03
CA ILE A 24 14.95 -18.66 -23.97
C ILE A 24 15.55 -20.07 -23.93
N LYS A 25 16.89 -20.16 -23.92
CA LYS A 25 17.59 -21.45 -23.83
C LYS A 25 17.28 -22.16 -22.52
N LYS A 26 17.29 -21.44 -21.39
CA LYS A 26 16.93 -21.97 -20.07
C LYS A 26 15.50 -22.53 -20.06
N ILE A 27 14.53 -21.83 -20.64
CA ILE A 27 13.14 -22.33 -20.73
C ILE A 27 13.11 -23.68 -21.45
N ARG A 28 13.74 -23.77 -22.61
CA ARG A 28 13.78 -25.00 -23.40
C ARG A 28 14.43 -26.15 -22.63
N GLU A 29 15.52 -25.88 -21.92
CA GLU A 29 16.25 -26.88 -21.13
C GLU A 29 15.45 -27.36 -19.93
N VAL A 30 14.74 -26.46 -19.23
CA VAL A 30 13.79 -26.83 -18.15
C VAL A 30 12.66 -27.71 -18.68
N GLU A 31 12.24 -27.53 -19.93
CA GLU A 31 11.27 -28.43 -20.57
C GLU A 31 11.83 -29.79 -20.98
N GLY A 32 13.17 -29.94 -21.03
CA GLY A 32 13.82 -31.12 -21.58
C GLY A 32 13.60 -31.31 -23.08
N LEU A 33 13.35 -30.23 -23.83
CA LEU A 33 13.01 -30.30 -25.26
C LEU A 33 14.21 -30.01 -26.17
N SER A 34 14.23 -30.66 -27.34
CA SER A 34 15.11 -30.25 -28.45
C SER A 34 14.66 -28.93 -29.06
N GLN A 35 15.55 -28.21 -29.76
CA GLN A 35 15.18 -26.95 -30.43
C GLN A 35 14.04 -27.13 -31.44
N GLU A 36 14.00 -28.28 -32.12
CA GLU A 36 12.93 -28.65 -33.05
C GLU A 36 11.59 -28.87 -32.33
N ALA A 37 11.58 -29.64 -31.23
CA ALA A 37 10.38 -29.90 -30.46
C ALA A 37 9.85 -28.63 -29.78
N PHE A 38 10.75 -27.77 -29.28
CA PHE A 38 10.41 -26.47 -28.70
C PHE A 38 9.84 -25.53 -29.76
N GLY A 39 10.48 -25.43 -30.94
CA GLY A 39 9.96 -24.65 -32.05
C GLY A 39 8.54 -25.09 -32.44
N LYS A 40 8.34 -26.40 -32.62
CA LYS A 40 7.01 -26.96 -32.96
C LYS A 40 5.96 -26.62 -31.91
N LYS A 41 6.30 -26.67 -30.62
CA LYS A 41 5.39 -26.34 -29.51
C LYS A 41 4.91 -24.88 -29.56
N TYR A 42 5.77 -23.94 -29.94
CA TYR A 42 5.47 -22.51 -29.97
C TYR A 42 5.27 -21.94 -31.39
N GLY A 43 5.02 -22.80 -32.38
CA GLY A 43 4.76 -22.37 -33.76
C GLY A 43 5.95 -21.68 -34.45
N LYS A 44 7.19 -22.01 -34.07
CA LYS A 44 8.43 -21.49 -34.67
C LYS A 44 9.24 -22.61 -35.33
N SER A 45 10.06 -22.26 -36.31
CA SER A 45 10.99 -23.21 -36.93
C SER A 45 12.17 -23.51 -35.99
N MET A 46 12.82 -24.67 -36.17
CA MET A 46 14.04 -25.02 -35.43
C MET A 46 15.14 -23.97 -35.64
N SER A 47 15.30 -23.47 -36.88
CA SER A 47 16.28 -22.43 -37.19
C SER A 47 15.95 -21.10 -36.49
N SER A 48 14.68 -20.73 -36.34
CA SER A 48 14.28 -19.56 -35.55
C SER A 48 14.69 -19.68 -34.08
N ILE A 49 14.44 -20.85 -33.46
CA ILE A 49 14.84 -21.09 -32.06
C ILE A 49 16.36 -21.06 -31.91
N SER A 50 17.09 -21.69 -32.83
CA SER A 50 18.56 -21.65 -32.85
C SER A 50 19.09 -20.22 -32.97
N ASN A 51 18.49 -19.40 -33.84
CA ASN A 51 18.89 -18.00 -34.01
C ASN A 51 18.61 -17.16 -32.75
N TYR A 52 17.53 -17.46 -32.01
CA TYR A 52 17.25 -16.79 -30.73
C TYR A 52 18.27 -17.17 -29.65
N GLU A 53 18.58 -18.47 -29.50
CA GLU A 53 19.51 -18.97 -28.49
C GLU A 53 20.98 -18.61 -28.77
N THR A 54 21.31 -18.34 -30.03
CA THR A 54 22.64 -17.88 -30.46
C THR A 54 22.74 -16.35 -30.52
N GLY A 55 21.62 -15.63 -30.42
CA GLY A 55 21.55 -14.18 -30.50
C GLY A 55 21.68 -13.61 -31.92
N MET A 56 21.60 -14.45 -32.96
CA MET A 56 21.62 -14.03 -34.37
C MET A 56 20.38 -13.21 -34.74
N SER A 57 19.22 -13.52 -34.15
CA SER A 57 17.98 -12.74 -34.29
C SER A 57 17.29 -12.52 -32.95
N LEU A 58 16.53 -11.43 -32.84
CA LEU A 58 15.69 -11.20 -31.67
C LEU A 58 14.38 -11.98 -31.77
N PRO A 59 13.84 -12.49 -30.64
CA PRO A 59 12.51 -13.06 -30.59
C PRO A 59 11.44 -12.01 -30.92
N SER A 60 10.41 -12.40 -31.64
CA SER A 60 9.22 -11.55 -31.84
C SER A 60 8.50 -11.31 -30.52
N PHE A 61 7.89 -10.13 -30.35
CA PHE A 61 7.10 -9.80 -29.16
C PHE A 61 5.98 -10.81 -28.89
N GLU A 62 5.27 -11.25 -29.93
CA GLU A 62 4.23 -12.29 -29.84
C GLU A 62 4.75 -13.59 -29.19
N PHE A 63 5.94 -14.04 -29.59
CA PHE A 63 6.58 -15.23 -29.01
C PHE A 63 6.93 -15.03 -27.54
N LEU A 64 7.39 -13.84 -27.15
CA LEU A 64 7.65 -13.53 -25.74
C LEU A 64 6.37 -13.53 -24.89
N LEU A 65 5.25 -13.04 -25.45
CA LEU A 65 3.94 -13.12 -24.79
C LEU A 65 3.50 -14.57 -24.61
N THR A 66 3.67 -15.43 -25.63
CA THR A 66 3.32 -16.86 -25.50
C THR A 66 4.16 -17.56 -24.42
N LEU A 67 5.44 -17.19 -24.27
CA LEU A 67 6.26 -17.70 -23.17
C LEU A 67 5.73 -17.19 -21.82
N ARG A 68 5.43 -15.90 -21.70
CA ARG A 68 4.84 -15.34 -20.46
C ARG A 68 3.52 -16.01 -20.07
N GLU A 69 2.70 -16.42 -21.03
CA GLU A 69 1.46 -17.16 -20.73
C GLU A 69 1.72 -18.54 -20.11
N GLN A 70 2.86 -19.16 -20.40
CA GLN A 70 3.20 -20.52 -19.93
C GLN A 70 4.18 -20.56 -18.77
N TYR A 71 4.85 -19.45 -18.44
CA TYR A 71 5.86 -19.38 -17.39
C TYR A 71 5.71 -18.13 -16.55
N ASP A 72 5.96 -18.28 -15.26
CA ASP A 72 5.81 -17.19 -14.29
C ASP A 72 7.07 -16.31 -14.24
N PHE A 73 7.14 -15.32 -15.13
CA PHE A 73 8.17 -14.28 -15.11
C PHE A 73 7.60 -12.92 -15.56
N SER A 74 8.20 -11.82 -15.10
CA SER A 74 7.89 -10.49 -15.62
C SER A 74 8.70 -10.21 -16.90
N MET A 75 8.12 -9.46 -17.85
CA MET A 75 8.81 -9.09 -19.10
C MET A 75 10.07 -8.27 -18.84
N GLU A 76 10.03 -7.39 -17.82
CA GLU A 76 11.17 -6.56 -17.43
C GLU A 76 12.33 -7.42 -16.93
N GLU A 77 12.05 -8.34 -16.00
CA GLU A 77 13.05 -9.27 -15.47
C GLU A 77 13.60 -10.20 -16.56
N PHE A 78 12.74 -10.68 -17.47
CA PHE A 78 13.12 -11.57 -18.57
C PHE A 78 14.07 -10.94 -19.58
N ILE A 79 14.07 -9.61 -19.70
CA ILE A 79 14.93 -8.84 -20.62
C ILE A 79 16.19 -8.31 -19.91
N THR A 80 16.16 -8.14 -18.59
CA THR A 80 17.22 -7.44 -17.83
C THR A 80 18.06 -8.36 -16.94
N SER A 81 17.55 -9.54 -16.56
CA SER A 81 18.25 -10.48 -15.68
C SER A 81 18.41 -11.87 -16.31
N THR A 82 19.60 -12.46 -16.17
CA THR A 82 19.81 -13.88 -16.47
C THR A 82 19.45 -14.80 -15.31
N ASP A 83 19.26 -14.27 -14.10
CA ASP A 83 19.01 -15.04 -12.88
C ASP A 83 17.52 -15.13 -12.59
N ILE A 84 16.77 -15.64 -13.57
CA ILE A 84 15.32 -15.87 -13.45
C ILE A 84 15.02 -17.33 -13.07
N GLU A 85 14.06 -17.51 -12.18
CA GLU A 85 13.48 -18.82 -11.89
C GLU A 85 12.36 -19.12 -12.91
N ILE A 86 12.55 -20.15 -13.74
CA ILE A 86 11.54 -20.55 -14.74
C ILE A 86 10.69 -21.66 -14.16
N THR A 87 9.45 -21.34 -13.79
CA THR A 87 8.45 -22.32 -13.34
C THR A 87 7.32 -22.43 -14.36
N LYS A 88 6.88 -23.66 -14.68
CA LYS A 88 5.77 -23.90 -15.61
C LYS A 88 4.45 -23.44 -14.98
N GLY A 89 3.84 -22.42 -15.55
CA GLY A 89 2.52 -21.92 -15.19
C GLY A 89 1.44 -22.90 -15.63
N GLY A 90 0.97 -23.74 -14.70
CA GLY A 90 -0.24 -24.52 -14.91
C GLY A 90 -1.46 -23.62 -14.73
N ASN A 91 -2.32 -23.54 -15.75
CA ASN A 91 -3.65 -22.93 -15.69
C ASN A 91 -4.47 -23.55 -14.53
N GLN A 92 -4.39 -22.94 -13.35
CA GLN A 92 -5.31 -23.11 -12.23
C GLN A 92 -5.46 -21.74 -11.57
N GLY A 93 -6.69 -21.24 -11.52
CA GLY A 93 -7.02 -19.91 -11.08
C GLY A 93 -6.42 -19.54 -9.72
N ALA A 94 -6.07 -18.27 -9.60
CA ALA A 94 -5.91 -17.52 -8.34
C ALA A 94 -5.46 -18.38 -7.15
N LYS A 95 -4.23 -18.88 -7.20
CA LYS A 95 -3.51 -19.29 -5.99
C LYS A 95 -2.46 -18.23 -5.69
N ALA A 96 -2.56 -17.72 -4.48
CA ALA A 96 -1.73 -16.69 -3.87
C ALA A 96 -0.25 -16.78 -4.24
N GLU A 97 0.31 -15.63 -4.61
CA GLU A 97 1.74 -15.34 -4.44
C GLU A 97 2.14 -15.75 -3.02
N GLY A 98 2.91 -16.82 -2.91
CA GLY A 98 3.15 -17.47 -1.63
C GLY A 98 4.26 -18.52 -1.69
N THR A 99 5.30 -18.31 -2.48
CA THR A 99 6.53 -19.08 -2.37
C THR A 99 7.37 -18.51 -1.21
N GLY A 100 7.22 -19.11 -0.03
CA GLY A 100 8.20 -19.03 1.06
C GLY A 100 8.07 -17.90 2.10
N LYS A 101 7.02 -17.06 2.10
CA LYS A 101 6.81 -16.12 3.22
C LYS A 101 6.46 -16.92 4.48
N ASN A 102 7.32 -16.87 5.51
CA ASN A 102 7.01 -17.42 6.83
C ASN A 102 5.81 -16.67 7.43
N LEU A 103 4.60 -17.17 7.16
CA LEU A 103 3.34 -16.55 7.57
C LEU A 103 3.20 -16.45 9.09
N ASN A 104 3.93 -17.29 9.84
CA ASN A 104 3.93 -17.26 11.30
C ASN A 104 4.43 -15.93 11.86
N LYS A 105 5.25 -15.18 11.11
CA LYS A 105 5.73 -13.87 11.56
C LYS A 105 4.58 -12.87 11.78
N TYR A 106 3.44 -13.05 11.11
CA TYR A 106 2.27 -12.19 11.22
C TYR A 106 1.29 -12.63 12.31
N VAL A 107 1.44 -13.83 12.87
CA VAL A 107 0.54 -14.34 13.92
C VAL A 107 0.71 -13.53 15.22
N GLY A 108 -0.41 -13.17 15.84
CA GLY A 108 -0.45 -12.43 17.10
C GLY A 108 -1.57 -11.39 17.17
N ALA A 109 -1.65 -10.71 18.31
CA ALA A 109 -2.53 -9.58 18.55
C ALA A 109 -1.84 -8.25 18.26
N TYR A 110 -2.59 -7.32 17.69
CA TYR A 110 -2.15 -5.99 17.30
C TYR A 110 -3.14 -4.93 17.78
N PHE A 111 -2.62 -3.80 18.21
CA PHE A 111 -3.34 -2.55 18.36
C PHE A 111 -3.65 -1.95 16.99
N ILE A 112 -4.89 -1.49 16.85
CA ILE A 112 -5.34 -0.67 15.73
C ILE A 112 -5.46 0.77 16.22
N TYR A 113 -4.98 1.70 15.39
CA TYR A 113 -5.16 3.14 15.56
C TYR A 113 -5.84 3.71 14.32
N LEU A 114 -6.90 4.47 14.53
CA LEU A 114 -7.70 5.12 13.50
C LEU A 114 -7.92 6.58 13.85
N PHE A 115 -8.05 7.43 12.84
CA PHE A 115 -8.44 8.81 13.03
C PHE A 115 -9.91 9.00 12.62
N ASP A 116 -10.74 9.41 13.58
CA ASP A 116 -12.15 9.68 13.38
C ASP A 116 -12.36 11.03 12.71
N THR A 117 -12.72 10.94 11.44
CA THR A 117 -13.11 12.06 10.59
C THR A 117 -14.61 12.31 10.59
N SER A 118 -15.40 11.68 11.49
CA SER A 118 -16.86 11.73 11.44
C SER A 118 -17.48 13.03 11.96
N SER A 119 -16.70 13.97 12.50
CA SER A 119 -17.17 15.34 12.76
C SER A 119 -17.59 15.96 11.43
N HIS A 120 -18.88 16.21 11.27
CA HIS A 120 -19.46 16.78 10.06
C HIS A 120 -19.05 18.24 9.89
N GLY A 121 -18.57 18.60 8.69
CA GLY A 121 -18.40 20.00 8.29
C GLY A 121 -17.25 20.72 8.98
N ASP A 122 -17.07 22.00 8.62
CA ASP A 122 -15.97 22.90 9.04
C ASP A 122 -15.91 23.18 10.57
N GLU A 123 -16.71 22.48 11.38
CA GLU A 123 -16.71 22.57 12.84
C GLU A 123 -15.85 21.44 13.44
N HIS A 124 -14.53 21.60 13.31
CA HIS A 124 -13.55 20.85 14.09
C HIS A 124 -13.55 21.35 15.55
N GLU A 125 -14.53 20.94 16.36
CA GLU A 125 -14.53 21.20 17.81
C GLU A 125 -13.95 20.04 18.65
N LYS A 126 -13.63 18.90 18.05
CA LYS A 126 -12.98 17.80 18.79
C LYS A 126 -11.50 18.08 18.96
N SER A 127 -11.01 18.01 20.20
CA SER A 127 -9.56 18.04 20.46
C SER A 127 -8.87 16.86 19.77
N ASP A 128 -7.62 17.04 19.32
CA ASP A 128 -6.82 16.01 18.62
C ASP A 128 -6.76 14.66 19.37
N ILE A 129 -6.95 14.69 20.69
CA ILE A 129 -6.97 13.53 21.59
C ILE A 129 -8.23 12.67 21.39
N GLU A 130 -9.38 13.29 21.14
CA GLU A 130 -10.67 12.59 20.96
C GLU A 130 -10.85 12.03 19.54
N ALA A 131 -9.99 12.43 18.62
CA ALA A 131 -10.04 11.98 17.23
C ALA A 131 -9.37 10.63 17.02
N VAL A 132 -8.55 10.12 17.95
CA VAL A 132 -7.92 8.79 17.78
C VAL A 132 -8.76 7.69 18.40
N HIS A 133 -9.16 6.74 17.56
CA HIS A 133 -9.90 5.55 17.93
C HIS A 133 -8.99 4.32 17.97
N PHE A 134 -9.26 3.45 18.93
CA PHE A 134 -8.43 2.27 19.19
C PHE A 134 -9.17 0.98 18.84
N GLY A 135 -8.43 -0.10 18.66
CA GLY A 135 -8.99 -1.41 18.41
C GLY A 135 -7.97 -2.54 18.59
N VAL A 136 -8.44 -3.78 18.48
CA VAL A 136 -7.60 -4.97 18.54
C VAL A 136 -7.85 -5.85 17.33
N LEU A 137 -6.78 -6.17 16.62
CA LEU A 137 -6.77 -7.10 15.49
C LEU A 137 -5.90 -8.32 15.83
N SER A 138 -6.48 -9.51 15.71
CA SER A 138 -5.80 -10.77 15.99
C SER A 138 -5.65 -11.57 14.71
N ILE A 139 -4.41 -11.88 14.33
CA ILE A 139 -4.07 -12.75 13.20
C ILE A 139 -3.69 -14.13 13.76
N TYR A 140 -4.36 -15.18 13.30
CA TYR A 140 -4.21 -16.53 13.82
C TYR A 140 -4.16 -17.57 12.70
N LYS A 141 -3.63 -18.76 12.99
CA LYS A 141 -3.66 -19.90 12.06
C LYS A 141 -5.05 -20.55 12.09
N LYS A 142 -5.66 -20.75 10.92
CA LYS A 142 -6.94 -21.47 10.86
C LYS A 142 -6.73 -22.96 11.14
N ARG A 143 -7.64 -23.55 11.90
CA ARG A 143 -7.61 -24.99 12.21
C ARG A 143 -7.77 -25.82 10.94
N GLY A 144 -6.93 -26.84 10.78
CA GLY A 144 -7.07 -27.87 9.74
C GLY A 144 -6.60 -27.49 8.34
N ARG A 145 -6.04 -26.30 8.13
CA ARG A 145 -5.47 -25.87 6.84
C ARG A 145 -4.06 -25.32 7.05
N LYS A 146 -3.05 -26.06 6.59
CA LYS A 146 -1.66 -25.59 6.57
C LYS A 146 -1.60 -24.26 5.80
N ASP A 147 -0.88 -23.29 6.37
CA ASP A 147 -0.55 -22.01 5.75
C ASP A 147 -1.73 -21.08 5.42
N THR A 148 -2.86 -21.24 6.12
CA THR A 148 -3.96 -20.26 6.03
C THR A 148 -4.12 -19.50 7.34
N LEU A 149 -4.17 -18.17 7.22
CA LEU A 149 -4.38 -17.27 8.34
C LEU A 149 -5.82 -16.75 8.33
N GLY A 150 -6.37 -16.58 9.51
CA GLY A 150 -7.62 -15.86 9.76
C GLY A 150 -7.34 -14.58 10.53
N VAL A 151 -8.31 -13.67 10.49
CA VAL A 151 -8.25 -12.41 11.22
C VAL A 151 -9.55 -12.17 11.98
N MET A 152 -9.42 -11.64 13.19
CA MET A 152 -10.52 -11.08 13.97
C MET A 152 -10.20 -9.64 14.31
N GLY A 153 -11.18 -8.75 14.19
CA GLY A 153 -11.02 -7.32 14.44
C GLY A 153 -12.11 -6.78 15.34
N CYS A 154 -11.74 -5.85 16.22
CA CYS A 154 -12.67 -5.05 16.99
C CYS A 154 -12.18 -3.60 16.94
N PHE A 155 -13.04 -2.67 16.58
CA PHE A 155 -12.71 -1.27 16.34
C PHE A 155 -13.50 -0.36 17.28
N ASN A 156 -13.11 0.92 17.36
CA ASN A 156 -13.78 1.94 18.15
C ASN A 156 -13.91 1.54 19.64
N MET A 157 -12.78 1.18 20.21
CA MET A 157 -12.62 0.85 21.62
C MET A 157 -11.95 2.03 22.34
N ALA A 158 -12.33 2.24 23.61
CA ALA A 158 -11.58 3.15 24.48
C ALA A 158 -10.18 2.58 24.74
N ASP A 159 -9.17 3.46 24.84
CA ASP A 159 -7.75 3.08 25.01
C ASP A 159 -7.52 2.07 26.14
N SER A 160 -8.04 2.37 27.34
CA SER A 160 -7.92 1.49 28.51
C SER A 160 -8.51 0.08 28.29
N LYS A 161 -9.65 -0.01 27.60
CA LYS A 161 -10.29 -1.30 27.26
C LYS A 161 -9.52 -2.04 26.16
N THR A 162 -8.94 -1.30 25.22
CA THR A 162 -8.13 -1.86 24.13
C THR A 162 -6.90 -2.56 24.68
N LYS A 163 -6.18 -1.92 25.61
CA LYS A 163 -5.00 -2.50 26.26
C LYS A 163 -5.31 -3.81 26.97
N VAL A 164 -6.35 -3.81 27.82
CA VAL A 164 -6.77 -5.02 28.54
C VAL A 164 -7.15 -6.14 27.58
N PHE A 165 -7.85 -5.82 26.49
CA PHE A 165 -8.28 -6.82 25.52
C PHE A 165 -7.13 -7.34 24.64
N HIS A 166 -6.18 -6.47 24.28
CA HIS A 166 -4.96 -6.88 23.59
C HIS A 166 -4.13 -7.83 24.45
N ASP A 167 -3.94 -7.52 25.74
CA ASP A 167 -3.22 -8.39 26.67
C ASP A 167 -3.90 -9.77 26.81
N GLU A 168 -5.24 -9.79 26.87
CA GLU A 168 -6.02 -11.02 26.87
C GLU A 168 -5.80 -11.84 25.60
N CYS A 169 -5.88 -11.21 24.41
CA CYS A 169 -5.63 -11.89 23.14
C CYS A 169 -4.19 -12.38 23.02
N SER A 170 -3.23 -11.57 23.46
CA SER A 170 -1.80 -11.91 23.46
C SER A 170 -1.52 -13.17 24.30
N ARG A 171 -2.10 -13.27 25.49
CA ARG A 171 -2.01 -14.49 26.32
C ARG A 171 -2.60 -15.71 25.64
N ILE A 172 -3.66 -15.57 24.82
CA ILE A 172 -4.22 -16.70 24.07
C ILE A 172 -3.23 -17.24 23.02
N PHE A 173 -2.38 -16.39 22.43
CA PHE A 173 -1.33 -16.82 21.51
C PHE A 173 -0.13 -17.50 22.18
N GLU A 174 0.04 -17.33 23.49
CA GLU A 174 1.06 -18.05 24.28
C GLU A 174 0.62 -19.48 24.63
N ILE A 175 -0.68 -19.76 24.50
CA ILE A 175 -1.28 -21.08 24.70
C ILE A 175 -1.16 -21.89 23.39
N ASN A 176 -1.26 -23.21 23.48
CA ASN A 176 -1.17 -24.14 22.35
C ASN A 176 -1.96 -23.67 21.11
N ASP A 177 -1.28 -23.66 19.95
CA ASP A 177 -1.79 -23.30 18.61
C ASP A 177 -3.15 -23.98 18.28
N ALA A 178 -3.38 -25.21 18.75
CA ALA A 178 -4.58 -25.98 18.43
C ALA A 178 -5.90 -25.38 18.96
N GLU A 179 -5.86 -24.67 20.09
CA GLU A 179 -7.03 -24.07 20.74
C GLU A 179 -7.14 -22.56 20.52
N CYS A 180 -6.09 -21.94 19.97
CA CYS A 180 -5.96 -20.50 19.81
C CYS A 180 -7.17 -19.89 19.08
N GLU A 181 -7.56 -20.45 17.93
CA GLU A 181 -8.71 -19.97 17.15
C GLU A 181 -10.01 -19.99 17.96
N GLN A 182 -10.29 -21.07 18.70
CA GLN A 182 -11.53 -21.20 19.46
C GLN A 182 -11.57 -20.19 20.62
N ARG A 183 -10.48 -20.08 21.38
CA ARG A 183 -10.38 -19.14 22.50
C ARG A 183 -10.48 -17.69 22.05
N LEU A 184 -9.86 -17.34 20.91
CA LEU A 184 -10.04 -16.02 20.30
C LEU A 184 -11.52 -15.77 19.94
N LYS A 185 -12.20 -16.73 19.30
CA LYS A 185 -13.64 -16.57 18.98
C LYS A 185 -14.47 -16.29 20.23
N GLU A 186 -14.20 -16.98 21.33
CA GLU A 186 -14.88 -16.77 22.62
C GLU A 186 -14.58 -15.37 23.20
N ALA A 187 -13.31 -14.97 23.23
CA ALA A 187 -12.86 -13.67 23.73
C ALA A 187 -13.48 -12.48 22.96
N TYR A 188 -13.58 -12.61 21.63
CA TYR A 188 -14.23 -11.62 20.77
C TYR A 188 -15.77 -11.64 20.93
N ARG A 189 -16.41 -12.81 20.98
CA ARG A 189 -17.88 -12.92 21.17
C ARG A 189 -18.38 -12.32 22.48
N ASN A 190 -17.56 -12.34 23.52
CA ASN A 190 -17.91 -11.77 24.83
C ASN A 190 -17.98 -10.23 24.81
N ARG A 191 -17.60 -9.57 23.71
CA ARG A 191 -17.67 -8.11 23.56
C ARG A 191 -19.07 -7.67 23.13
N ARG A 192 -19.98 -7.56 24.11
CA ARG A 192 -21.41 -7.25 23.88
C ARG A 192 -21.70 -5.88 23.22
N ASN A 193 -20.73 -4.95 23.21
CA ASN A 193 -20.95 -3.56 22.79
C ASN A 193 -20.06 -3.09 21.63
N THR A 194 -19.29 -3.98 21.00
CA THR A 194 -18.43 -3.62 19.87
C THR A 194 -18.70 -4.56 18.70
N SER A 195 -18.75 -4.00 17.49
CA SER A 195 -18.87 -4.83 16.30
C SER A 195 -17.61 -5.64 16.12
N VAL A 196 -17.76 -6.96 16.20
CA VAL A 196 -16.69 -7.91 15.91
C VAL A 196 -16.67 -8.19 14.42
N TYR A 197 -15.47 -8.19 13.86
CA TYR A 197 -15.22 -8.50 12.46
C TYR A 197 -14.45 -9.80 12.37
N TYR A 198 -14.79 -10.59 11.35
CA TYR A 198 -14.11 -11.82 11.00
C TYR A 198 -13.75 -11.79 9.53
N GLY A 199 -12.61 -12.39 9.20
CA GLY A 199 -12.30 -12.66 7.81
C GLY A 199 -10.89 -13.17 7.62
N ASP A 200 -10.33 -12.82 6.48
CA ASP A 200 -9.17 -13.46 5.90
C ASP A 200 -8.16 -12.43 5.44
N LEU A 201 -6.96 -12.92 5.14
CA LEU A 201 -5.88 -12.08 4.67
C LEU A 201 -5.17 -12.69 3.46
N ALA A 202 -4.63 -11.81 2.63
CA ALA A 202 -3.86 -12.14 1.45
C ALA A 202 -2.60 -11.27 1.41
N PHE A 203 -1.60 -11.73 0.68
CA PHE A 203 -0.33 -11.05 0.53
C PHE A 203 -0.05 -10.81 -0.95
N SER A 204 0.58 -9.67 -1.24
CA SER A 204 1.40 -9.50 -2.43
C SER A 204 2.87 -9.43 -2.02
N ARG A 205 3.76 -9.08 -2.96
CA ARG A 205 5.16 -8.75 -2.66
C ARG A 205 5.30 -7.77 -1.49
N ASP A 206 4.63 -6.62 -1.56
CA ASP A 206 4.85 -5.50 -0.62
C ASP A 206 3.62 -5.13 0.22
N ASN A 207 2.48 -5.80 0.03
CA ASN A 207 1.22 -5.43 0.70
C ASN A 207 0.54 -6.61 1.41
N LEU A 208 -0.12 -6.29 2.52
CA LEU A 208 -1.02 -7.16 3.28
C LEU A 208 -2.44 -6.65 3.07
N PHE A 209 -3.29 -7.52 2.52
CA PHE A 209 -4.71 -7.26 2.32
C PHE A 209 -5.50 -7.99 3.39
N ILE A 210 -6.39 -7.30 4.10
CA ILE A 210 -7.23 -7.87 5.14
C ILE A 210 -8.68 -7.58 4.80
N ASN A 211 -9.45 -8.65 4.61
CA ASN A 211 -10.90 -8.57 4.39
C ASN A 211 -11.62 -8.91 5.69
N LEU A 212 -12.52 -8.02 6.11
CA LEU A 212 -13.23 -8.11 7.38
C LEU A 212 -14.73 -7.94 7.15
N ASN A 213 -15.53 -8.78 7.81
CA ASN A 213 -16.99 -8.75 7.74
C ASN A 213 -17.57 -8.78 9.16
N SER A 214 -18.57 -7.93 9.43
CA SER A 214 -19.34 -7.94 10.67
C SER A 214 -20.82 -8.24 10.35
N GLY A 215 -21.15 -9.53 10.28
CA GLY A 215 -22.46 -9.99 9.84
C GLY A 215 -22.78 -9.53 8.41
N GLU A 216 -24.04 -9.19 8.15
CA GLU A 216 -24.50 -8.66 6.85
C GLU A 216 -24.42 -7.13 6.76
N LYS A 217 -24.13 -6.45 7.88
CA LYS A 217 -24.31 -5.00 8.01
C LYS A 217 -23.11 -4.17 7.63
N ASP A 218 -21.90 -4.71 7.80
CA ASP A 218 -20.67 -3.93 7.62
C ASP A 218 -19.51 -4.78 7.12
N LYS A 219 -18.69 -4.17 6.26
CA LYS A 219 -17.49 -4.74 5.67
C LYS A 219 -16.37 -3.72 5.77
N ALA A 220 -15.19 -4.20 6.10
CA ALA A 220 -13.98 -3.41 6.09
C ALA A 220 -12.92 -4.08 5.22
N PHE A 221 -12.24 -3.30 4.41
CA PHE A 221 -11.10 -3.74 3.62
C PHE A 221 -9.90 -2.91 4.01
N ILE A 222 -8.84 -3.57 4.48
CA ILE A 222 -7.61 -2.92 4.89
C ILE A 222 -6.49 -3.33 3.95
N ILE A 223 -5.71 -2.35 3.48
CA ILE A 223 -4.48 -2.58 2.74
C ILE A 223 -3.35 -1.94 3.52
N LEU A 224 -2.42 -2.76 4.02
CA LEU A 224 -1.22 -2.32 4.72
C LEU A 224 -0.01 -2.49 3.81
N ARG A 225 0.91 -1.52 3.86
CA ARG A 225 2.25 -1.71 3.30
C ARG A 225 3.06 -2.56 4.29
N ILE A 226 3.75 -3.58 3.78
CA ILE A 226 4.63 -4.44 4.58
C ILE A 226 6.06 -3.93 4.41
N PRO A 227 6.74 -3.54 5.49
CA PRO A 227 8.16 -3.21 5.42
C PRO A 227 8.95 -4.48 5.07
N ASN A 228 9.90 -4.35 4.15
CA ASN A 228 10.83 -5.42 3.83
C ASN A 228 11.77 -5.63 5.03
N SER A 229 11.42 -6.57 5.90
CA SER A 229 12.11 -6.82 7.16
C SER A 229 12.34 -8.30 7.39
N GLU A 230 13.59 -8.64 7.65
CA GLU A 230 14.05 -9.97 8.08
C GLU A 230 13.65 -10.30 9.53
N SER A 231 13.01 -9.36 10.24
CA SER A 231 12.55 -9.57 11.62
C SER A 231 11.68 -10.82 11.71
N PRO A 232 11.92 -11.68 12.72
CA PRO A 232 11.16 -12.92 12.91
C PRO A 232 9.69 -12.67 13.24
N LYS A 233 9.34 -11.45 13.69
CA LYS A 233 7.97 -11.02 13.95
C LYS A 233 7.68 -9.72 13.22
N TYR A 234 6.51 -9.67 12.59
CA TYR A 234 5.92 -8.44 12.08
C TYR A 234 5.42 -7.60 13.25
N ILE A 235 5.86 -6.35 13.33
CA ILE A 235 5.57 -5.47 14.45
C ILE A 235 4.47 -4.45 14.15
N GLY A 236 4.01 -4.34 12.90
CA GLY A 236 3.06 -3.31 12.49
C GLY A 236 3.45 -2.60 11.20
N GLY A 237 2.58 -1.69 10.79
CA GLY A 237 2.66 -0.94 9.54
C GLY A 237 1.51 0.05 9.42
N ILE A 238 1.55 0.90 8.40
CA ILE A 238 0.49 1.86 8.08
C ILE A 238 -0.18 1.47 6.76
N GLY A 239 -1.44 1.83 6.61
CA GLY A 239 -2.21 1.53 5.43
C GLY A 239 -3.49 2.33 5.37
N THR A 240 -4.39 1.87 4.52
CA THR A 240 -5.74 2.44 4.41
C THR A 240 -6.78 1.40 4.81
N ILE A 241 -7.86 1.87 5.40
CA ILE A 241 -9.09 1.12 5.63
C ILE A 241 -10.21 1.75 4.82
N ASN A 242 -10.97 0.93 4.11
CA ASN A 242 -12.22 1.30 3.48
C ASN A 242 -13.37 0.56 4.20
N SER A 243 -14.34 1.29 4.72
CA SER A 243 -15.45 0.74 5.48
C SER A 243 -16.71 1.60 5.36
N VAL A 244 -17.78 1.19 6.02
CA VAL A 244 -19.03 1.97 6.11
C VAL A 244 -19.09 2.65 7.46
N SER A 245 -19.29 3.97 7.48
CA SER A 245 -19.43 4.73 8.72
C SER A 245 -20.68 4.30 9.49
N LYS A 246 -20.60 4.31 10.81
CA LYS A 246 -21.71 3.95 11.72
C LYS A 246 -22.45 5.16 12.27
N GLY A 247 -22.25 6.33 11.66
CA GLY A 247 -22.90 7.57 12.04
C GLY A 247 -24.37 7.60 11.60
N ARG A 248 -24.97 8.80 11.62
CA ARG A 248 -26.36 9.02 11.20
C ARG A 248 -26.66 8.51 9.78
N TYR A 249 -25.66 8.56 8.93
CA TYR A 249 -25.68 8.02 7.57
C TYR A 249 -24.60 6.95 7.44
N SER A 250 -24.96 5.80 6.88
CA SER A 250 -24.03 4.70 6.57
C SER A 250 -23.29 4.99 5.28
N SER A 251 -22.34 5.91 5.32
CA SER A 251 -21.59 6.36 4.15
C SER A 251 -20.28 5.57 4.03
N PRO A 252 -19.89 5.15 2.81
CA PRO A 252 -18.54 4.65 2.57
C PRO A 252 -17.48 5.69 2.97
N CYS A 253 -16.43 5.26 3.64
CA CYS A 253 -15.32 6.12 4.03
C CYS A 253 -13.97 5.43 3.82
N ILE A 254 -12.93 6.24 3.62
CA ILE A 254 -11.54 5.82 3.59
C ILE A 254 -10.76 6.58 4.65
N GLN A 255 -9.93 5.89 5.40
CA GLN A 255 -9.08 6.47 6.45
C GLN A 255 -7.71 5.79 6.45
N ASN A 256 -6.69 6.47 6.97
CA ASN A 256 -5.46 5.78 7.32
C ASN A 256 -5.68 4.94 8.58
N ILE A 257 -4.99 3.80 8.62
CA ILE A 257 -4.99 2.89 9.74
C ILE A 257 -3.55 2.55 10.12
N GLY A 258 -3.26 2.71 11.40
CA GLY A 258 -2.02 2.26 12.00
C GLY A 258 -2.22 0.90 12.66
N LEU A 259 -1.30 -0.03 12.40
CA LEU A 259 -1.25 -1.31 13.09
C LEU A 259 0.06 -1.39 13.87
N SER A 260 0.00 -1.80 15.14
CA SER A 260 1.19 -2.05 15.97
C SER A 260 1.02 -3.29 16.82
N ARG A 261 2.05 -4.12 16.95
CA ARG A 261 2.07 -5.25 17.89
C ARG A 261 2.22 -4.77 19.33
N PHE A 262 2.77 -3.58 19.53
CA PHE A 262 3.09 -3.02 20.83
C PHE A 262 2.20 -1.83 21.16
N TYR A 263 1.91 -1.64 22.44
CA TYR A 263 1.18 -0.48 22.92
C TYR A 263 2.09 0.75 22.85
N LEU A 264 1.72 1.73 22.03
CA LEU A 264 2.49 2.97 21.88
C LEU A 264 2.29 3.87 23.12
N LYS A 265 3.36 4.11 23.88
CA LYS A 265 3.32 4.92 25.13
C LYS A 265 3.43 6.42 24.85
N VAL A 266 2.62 6.92 23.94
CA VAL A 266 2.60 8.32 23.50
C VAL A 266 1.21 8.92 23.66
N ASN A 267 1.14 10.25 23.63
CA ASN A 267 -0.15 10.94 23.59
C ASN A 267 -0.90 10.56 22.30
N PRO A 268 -2.21 10.25 22.37
CA PRO A 268 -3.05 10.03 21.19
C PRO A 268 -2.91 11.09 20.09
N ALA A 269 -2.73 12.37 20.44
CA ALA A 269 -2.54 13.44 19.44
C ALA A 269 -1.34 13.18 18.52
N ALA A 270 -0.21 12.72 19.06
CA ALA A 270 0.98 12.38 18.27
C ALA A 270 0.75 11.17 17.34
N ILE A 271 -0.17 10.26 17.72
CA ILE A 271 -0.62 9.18 16.84
C ILE A 271 -1.49 9.76 15.72
N GLY A 272 -2.40 10.67 16.07
CA GLY A 272 -3.29 11.37 15.14
C GLY A 272 -2.52 12.06 14.01
N GLU A 273 -1.48 12.84 14.35
CA GLU A 273 -0.60 13.51 13.38
C GLU A 273 -0.04 12.54 12.33
N LYS A 274 0.32 11.31 12.71
CA LYS A 274 0.86 10.31 11.78
C LYS A 274 -0.20 9.67 10.87
N LEU A 275 -1.47 9.73 11.27
CA LEU A 275 -2.60 9.14 10.55
C LEU A 275 -3.32 10.14 9.62
N ILE A 276 -2.96 11.42 9.63
CA ILE A 276 -3.51 12.40 8.68
C ILE A 276 -3.05 12.08 7.26
N PHE A 277 -3.95 12.14 6.28
CA PHE A 277 -3.67 11.74 4.89
C PHE A 277 -2.48 12.50 4.30
N GLU A 278 -2.42 13.81 4.38
CA GLU A 278 -1.23 14.57 3.97
C GLU A 278 -1.29 15.92 4.66
N GLU A 279 -0.13 16.42 5.07
CA GLU A 279 -0.01 17.82 5.46
C GLU A 279 0.15 18.63 4.17
N ILE A 280 -0.84 19.45 3.86
CA ILE A 280 -0.79 20.37 2.72
C ILE A 280 0.25 21.44 3.07
N ASN A 281 1.50 21.28 2.61
CA ASN A 281 2.57 22.25 2.84
C ASN A 281 2.69 23.19 1.64
N PRO A 282 2.26 24.47 1.74
CA PRO A 282 2.15 25.35 0.60
C PRO A 282 3.48 26.00 0.19
N GLU A 283 3.99 25.64 -0.99
CA GLU A 283 5.15 26.32 -1.61
C GLU A 283 4.69 27.59 -2.36
N LEU A 284 4.42 28.67 -1.61
CA LEU A 284 3.79 29.91 -2.10
C LEU A 284 4.78 30.92 -2.73
N ILE A 285 5.81 30.46 -3.43
CA ILE A 285 6.86 31.36 -3.96
C ILE A 285 6.28 32.32 -5.00
N ARG A 286 5.43 31.84 -5.89
CA ARG A 286 4.82 32.67 -6.93
C ARG A 286 3.78 33.62 -6.33
N GLU A 287 2.91 33.08 -5.50
CA GLU A 287 1.80 33.77 -4.84
C GLU A 287 2.32 34.89 -3.95
N SER A 288 3.40 34.64 -3.19
CA SER A 288 4.05 35.68 -2.38
C SER A 288 4.61 36.83 -3.21
N ARG A 289 5.18 36.55 -4.39
CA ARG A 289 5.66 37.59 -5.32
C ARG A 289 4.49 38.41 -5.88
N GLU A 290 3.43 37.75 -6.33
CA GLU A 290 2.24 38.42 -6.86
C GLU A 290 1.54 39.27 -5.78
N LEU A 291 1.45 38.76 -4.54
CA LEU A 291 0.94 39.49 -3.39
C LEU A 291 1.79 40.74 -3.11
N THR A 292 3.12 40.60 -3.12
CA THR A 292 4.06 41.72 -2.88
C THR A 292 3.91 42.83 -3.93
N GLU A 293 3.80 42.47 -5.21
CA GLU A 293 3.58 43.46 -6.27
C GLU A 293 2.21 44.13 -6.15
N PHE A 294 1.18 43.38 -5.73
CA PHE A 294 -0.14 43.93 -5.46
C PHE A 294 -0.12 44.91 -4.28
N PHE A 295 0.61 44.59 -3.20
CA PHE A 295 0.82 45.51 -2.08
C PHE A 295 1.51 46.81 -2.53
N LYS A 296 2.59 46.72 -3.32
CA LYS A 296 3.26 47.90 -3.87
C LYS A 296 2.31 48.75 -4.72
N LEU A 297 1.42 48.13 -5.49
CA LEU A 297 0.43 48.84 -6.30
C LEU A 297 -0.57 49.63 -5.44
N LEU A 298 -1.05 49.03 -4.35
CA LEU A 298 -2.05 49.64 -3.47
C LEU A 298 -1.49 50.73 -2.53
N TYR A 299 -0.21 50.60 -2.13
CA TYR A 299 0.37 51.41 -1.05
C TYR A 299 1.62 52.21 -1.42
N CYS A 300 2.32 51.89 -2.51
CA CYS A 300 3.61 52.51 -2.82
C CYS A 300 3.63 53.32 -4.14
N ASN A 301 2.60 53.23 -4.98
CA ASN A 301 2.55 53.94 -6.26
C ASN A 301 1.71 55.21 -6.17
N ASP A 302 2.19 56.36 -6.64
CA ASP A 302 1.42 57.64 -6.73
C ASP A 302 0.28 57.63 -7.79
N ARG A 303 -0.26 56.46 -8.12
CA ARG A 303 -1.33 56.25 -9.13
C ARG A 303 -2.72 56.26 -8.48
N PRO A 304 -3.81 56.59 -9.22
CA PRO A 304 -5.17 56.75 -8.67
C PRO A 304 -5.78 55.53 -7.95
N ILE A 305 -5.17 54.34 -8.02
CA ILE A 305 -5.54 53.16 -7.21
C ILE A 305 -5.23 53.37 -5.70
N THR A 306 -4.37 54.32 -5.34
CA THR A 306 -4.15 54.71 -3.93
C THR A 306 -5.32 55.47 -3.31
N ALA A 307 -6.29 55.92 -4.12
CA ALA A 307 -7.48 56.64 -3.67
C ALA A 307 -8.56 55.73 -3.05
N PHE A 308 -8.37 54.42 -3.05
CA PHE A 308 -9.26 53.52 -2.33
C PHE A 308 -9.18 53.76 -0.82
N GLU A 309 -10.33 53.70 -0.15
CA GLU A 309 -10.39 53.66 1.29
C GLU A 309 -9.64 52.43 1.83
N GLU A 310 -9.02 52.55 3.00
CA GLU A 310 -8.24 51.47 3.61
C GLU A 310 -9.03 50.16 3.75
N GLU A 311 -10.33 50.24 4.03
CA GLU A 311 -11.21 49.07 4.10
C GLU A 311 -11.32 48.35 2.74
N THR A 312 -11.38 49.11 1.64
CA THR A 312 -11.42 48.54 0.29
C THR A 312 -10.10 47.86 -0.06
N LYS A 313 -8.95 48.46 0.31
CA LYS A 313 -7.63 47.85 0.11
C LYS A 313 -7.50 46.53 0.89
N ARG A 314 -7.95 46.50 2.14
CA ARG A 314 -7.96 45.29 2.98
C ARG A 314 -8.78 44.16 2.36
N ARG A 315 -10.00 44.46 1.87
CA ARG A 315 -10.86 43.46 1.22
C ARG A 315 -10.23 42.90 -0.05
N LEU A 316 -9.56 43.74 -0.84
CA LEU A 316 -8.86 43.29 -2.05
C LEU A 316 -7.71 42.33 -1.71
N ILE A 317 -6.92 42.64 -0.69
CA ILE A 317 -5.85 41.76 -0.20
C ILE A 317 -6.43 40.44 0.31
N GLN A 318 -7.45 40.51 1.15
CA GLN A 318 -8.11 39.33 1.70
C GLN A 318 -8.64 38.44 0.57
N SER A 319 -9.36 39.00 -0.39
CA SER A 319 -9.89 38.26 -1.54
C SER A 319 -8.79 37.58 -2.36
N LEU A 320 -7.65 38.25 -2.55
CA LEU A 320 -6.51 37.68 -3.27
C LEU A 320 -5.89 36.51 -2.49
N MET A 321 -5.69 36.67 -1.18
CA MET A 321 -5.19 35.60 -0.31
C MET A 321 -6.13 34.40 -0.28
N GLU A 322 -7.42 34.62 -0.09
CA GLU A 322 -8.45 33.57 -0.12
C GLU A 322 -8.43 32.81 -1.44
N ASN A 323 -8.26 33.51 -2.56
CA ASN A 323 -8.16 32.88 -3.88
C ASN A 323 -6.90 32.01 -4.01
N TYR A 324 -5.74 32.49 -3.57
CA TYR A 324 -4.51 31.69 -3.58
C TYR A 324 -4.61 30.45 -2.70
N ILE A 325 -5.09 30.61 -1.47
CA ILE A 325 -5.30 29.50 -0.54
C ILE A 325 -6.29 28.50 -1.15
N LYS A 326 -7.43 28.98 -1.65
CA LYS A 326 -8.45 28.13 -2.28
C LYS A 326 -7.89 27.35 -3.47
N ARG A 327 -7.20 28.02 -4.39
CA ARG A 327 -6.58 27.36 -5.55
C ARG A 327 -5.52 26.34 -5.15
N TYR A 328 -4.73 26.66 -4.12
CA TYR A 328 -3.73 25.74 -3.59
C TYR A 328 -4.38 24.49 -2.99
N ILE A 329 -5.41 24.69 -2.17
CA ILE A 329 -6.20 23.59 -1.59
C ILE A 329 -6.84 22.78 -2.72
N GLU A 330 -7.62 23.39 -3.62
CA GLU A 330 -8.29 22.69 -4.73
C GLU A 330 -7.33 21.92 -5.65
N ALA A 331 -6.12 22.45 -5.88
CA ALA A 331 -5.10 21.77 -6.67
C ALA A 331 -4.55 20.51 -5.98
N ASN A 332 -4.61 20.42 -4.65
CA ASN A 332 -3.99 19.35 -3.87
C ASN A 332 -4.99 18.43 -3.17
N LEU A 333 -6.21 18.90 -2.87
CA LEU A 333 -7.15 18.28 -1.94
C LEU A 333 -7.57 16.84 -2.33
N PHE A 334 -7.39 16.41 -3.59
CA PHE A 334 -7.85 15.09 -4.03
C PHE A 334 -7.02 14.44 -5.15
N ARG A 335 -5.77 14.87 -5.41
CA ARG A 335 -5.07 14.37 -6.61
C ARG A 335 -4.59 12.93 -6.47
N THR A 336 -3.96 12.55 -5.36
CA THR A 336 -3.76 11.15 -4.96
C THR A 336 -3.21 11.14 -3.54
N ASN A 337 -3.81 10.40 -2.62
CA ASN A 337 -3.11 10.00 -1.40
C ASN A 337 -2.58 8.58 -1.59
N LYS A 338 -1.27 8.38 -1.41
CA LYS A 338 -0.64 7.06 -1.48
C LYS A 338 0.17 6.85 -0.20
N VAL A 339 0.14 5.63 0.32
CA VAL A 339 1.10 5.23 1.36
C VAL A 339 2.45 4.99 0.68
N GLU A 340 3.25 6.05 0.61
CA GLU A 340 4.61 6.03 0.10
C GLU A 340 5.53 5.19 1.00
N VAL A 341 6.72 4.85 0.49
CA VAL A 341 7.69 4.01 1.22
C VAL A 341 8.16 4.73 2.47
N GLU A 342 8.48 6.00 2.31
CA GLU A 342 8.97 6.95 3.30
C GLU A 342 7.98 7.05 4.46
N ARG A 343 6.70 7.26 4.14
CA ARG A 343 5.63 7.33 5.14
C ARG A 343 5.51 6.05 5.96
N ASN A 344 5.58 4.89 5.31
CA ASN A 344 5.53 3.62 6.01
C ASN A 344 6.75 3.41 6.91
N ASP A 345 7.94 3.77 6.43
CA ASP A 345 9.17 3.65 7.19
C ASP A 345 9.18 4.59 8.40
N ASP A 346 8.62 5.79 8.27
CA ASP A 346 8.47 6.73 9.38
C ASP A 346 7.50 6.22 10.44
N TRP A 347 6.36 5.64 10.05
CA TRP A 347 5.46 4.97 10.99
C TRP A 347 6.15 3.78 11.67
N TYR A 348 6.92 2.99 10.92
CA TYR A 348 7.63 1.84 11.46
C TYR A 348 8.72 2.24 12.47
N LYS A 349 9.48 3.31 12.20
CA LYS A 349 10.43 3.91 13.16
C LYS A 349 9.68 4.42 14.39
N PHE A 350 8.56 5.12 14.20
CA PHE A 350 7.72 5.61 15.29
C PHE A 350 7.24 4.47 16.21
N ILE A 351 6.83 3.32 15.67
CA ILE A 351 6.53 2.13 16.48
C ILE A 351 7.76 1.66 17.26
N LYS A 352 8.92 1.57 16.60
CA LYS A 352 10.16 1.08 17.23
C LYS A 352 10.63 1.94 18.39
N ASP A 353 10.44 3.25 18.30
CA ASP A 353 10.88 4.21 19.31
C ASP A 353 9.92 4.26 20.52
N ASN A 354 8.66 3.86 20.33
CA ASN A 354 7.59 4.02 21.33
C ASN A 354 6.96 2.70 21.84
N ARG A 355 7.54 1.54 21.49
CA ARG A 355 7.07 0.20 21.89
C ARG A 355 7.43 -0.22 23.31
#